data_AF-A0A2E7MG93-F1
#
_entry.id   AF-A0A2E7MG93-F1
#
_cell.length_a   1.000
_cell.length_b   1.000
_cell.length_c   1.000
_cell.angle_alpha   90.00
_cell.angle_beta   90.00
_cell.angle_gamma   90.00
#
_symmetry.space_group_name_H-M   'P 1'
#
loop_
_entity.id
_entity.type
_entity.pdbx_description
1 polymer ?
#
loop_
_entity_poly.entity_id
_entity_poly.type
_entity_poly.pdbx_seq_one_letter_code
_entity_poly.pdbx_strand_id
1 'polypeptide(L)'
;MLSGWALSSLAVYSLVPYKTPWCVLNVELPLFLLSGWLAYQASLVCRDPGVLLSVRSLALLLCVAVVLMALPQARQSRSVNVDGYDDPRHSYVFVQTKRGYYEFLQDLFGVGDASQFVGTGGPVVINVDPKNPTRWYSITRGWHYDALQYRNGRRPKRSQIERADIIVAVKRGLAETARRVSRSSQRWHRESYQLRPGRRVTAWYRQELWDAYMARGGRKSSPWPRPAAEDIYRPPVPARFR
;
A
#
# COMPACT_ATOMS: atom_id res chain seq x y z
N MET A 1 18.63 10.11 32.38
CA MET A 1 17.91 8.85 32.07
C MET A 1 17.66 8.66 30.59
N LEU A 2 16.99 9.59 29.88
CA LEU A 2 16.71 9.45 28.44
C LEU A 2 17.96 9.28 27.56
N SER A 3 19.03 10.03 27.83
CA SER A 3 20.28 9.91 27.04
C SER A 3 20.94 8.54 27.23
N GLY A 4 20.88 7.99 28.46
CA GLY A 4 21.34 6.63 28.75
C GLY A 4 20.51 5.58 28.01
N TRP A 5 19.20 5.77 27.91
CA TRP A 5 18.32 4.90 27.13
C TRP A 5 18.66 4.96 25.63
N ALA A 6 18.79 6.15 25.05
CA ALA A 6 19.16 6.33 23.64
C ALA A 6 20.53 5.69 23.33
N LEU A 7 21.56 5.98 24.14
CA LEU A 7 22.92 5.48 23.92
C LEU A 7 23.03 3.97 24.12
N SER A 8 22.40 3.41 25.16
CA SER A 8 22.42 1.96 25.39
C SER A 8 21.66 1.21 24.31
N SER A 9 20.49 1.71 23.88
CA SER A 9 19.73 1.11 22.78
C SER A 9 20.53 1.15 21.47
N LEU A 10 21.15 2.30 21.16
CA LEU A 10 21.99 2.43 19.98
C LEU A 10 23.17 1.46 20.01
N ALA A 11 23.85 1.33 21.16
CA ALA A 11 24.99 0.43 21.32
C ALA A 11 24.56 -1.04 21.14
N VAL A 12 23.53 -1.47 21.88
CA VAL A 12 23.02 -2.86 21.83
C VAL A 12 22.56 -3.22 20.41
N TYR A 13 21.78 -2.36 19.75
CA TYR A 13 21.29 -2.66 18.39
C TYR A 13 22.35 -2.52 17.30
N SER A 14 23.43 -1.77 17.54
CA SER A 14 24.57 -1.72 16.61
C SER A 14 25.33 -3.04 16.59
N LEU A 15 25.44 -3.72 17.74
CA LEU A 15 26.12 -5.01 17.90
C LEU A 15 25.35 -6.18 17.28
N VAL A 16 24.02 -6.09 17.16
CA VAL A 16 23.22 -7.15 16.53
C VAL A 16 23.41 -7.10 15.00
N PRO A 17 23.89 -8.18 14.35
CA PRO A 17 24.10 -8.20 12.90
C PRO A 17 22.78 -8.09 12.12
N TYR A 18 21.72 -8.70 12.64
CA TYR A 18 20.38 -8.64 12.08
C TYR A 18 19.63 -7.41 12.61
N LYS A 19 19.54 -6.37 11.78
CA LYS A 19 18.83 -5.12 12.12
C LYS A 19 17.42 -5.17 11.57
N THR A 20 16.45 -4.94 12.45
CA THR A 20 15.04 -4.80 12.07
C THR A 20 14.63 -3.34 12.23
N PRO A 21 13.69 -2.83 11.42
CA PRO A 21 13.32 -1.42 11.47
C PRO A 21 12.77 -0.99 12.84
N TRP A 22 12.14 -1.90 13.60
CA TRP A 22 11.64 -1.58 14.96
C TRP A 22 12.74 -1.39 16.02
N CYS A 23 13.98 -1.84 15.77
CA CYS A 23 15.11 -1.51 16.64
C CYS A 23 15.39 0.00 16.64
N VAL A 24 15.20 0.68 15.51
CA VAL A 24 15.45 2.12 15.37
C VAL A 24 14.44 2.94 16.17
N LEU A 25 13.18 2.50 16.26
CA LEU A 25 12.13 3.18 17.03
C LEU A 25 12.49 3.33 18.52
N ASN A 26 13.18 2.32 19.08
CA ASN A 26 13.63 2.34 20.47
C ASN A 26 14.77 3.34 20.71
N VAL A 27 15.50 3.74 19.67
CA VAL A 27 16.52 4.79 19.72
C VAL A 27 15.91 6.17 19.46
N GLU A 28 14.99 6.27 18.50
CA GLU A 28 14.35 7.53 18.11
C GLU A 28 13.48 8.10 19.23
N LEU A 29 12.71 7.27 19.93
CA LEU A 29 11.78 7.72 20.97
C LEU A 29 12.46 8.53 22.11
N PRO A 30 13.52 8.04 22.79
CA PRO A 30 14.22 8.85 23.79
C PRO A 30 14.86 10.11 23.21
N LEU A 31 15.32 10.09 21.96
CA LEU A 31 15.88 11.26 21.29
C LEU A 31 14.82 12.33 21.01
N PHE A 32 13.60 11.94 20.61
CA PHE A 32 12.47 12.86 20.45
C PHE A 32 12.05 13.49 21.79
N LEU A 33 12.02 12.71 22.86
CA LEU A 33 11.72 13.24 24.19
C LEU A 33 12.80 14.21 24.67
N LEU A 34 14.08 13.88 24.45
CA LEU A 34 15.20 14.77 24.76
C LEU A 34 15.15 16.07 23.96
N SER A 35 14.87 16.01 22.66
CA SER A 35 14.81 17.20 21.82
C SER A 35 13.65 18.12 22.21
N GLY A 36 12.48 17.55 22.52
CA GLY A 36 11.33 18.31 23.04
C GLY A 36 11.64 18.96 24.40
N TRP A 37 12.26 18.22 25.33
CA TRP A 37 12.67 18.77 26.62
C TRP A 37 13.72 19.88 26.47
N LEU A 38 14.73 19.70 25.62
CA LEU A 38 15.75 20.73 25.35
C LEU A 38 15.15 21.99 24.73
N ALA A 39 14.23 21.83 23.77
CA ALA A 39 13.52 22.96 23.17
C ALA A 39 12.69 23.72 24.21
N TYR A 40 12.02 23.00 25.12
CA TYR A 40 11.30 23.61 26.24
C TYR A 40 12.24 24.38 27.18
N GLN A 41 13.35 23.79 27.60
CA GLN A 41 14.33 24.47 28.46
C GLN A 41 14.92 25.72 27.79
N ALA A 42 15.28 25.63 26.52
CA ALA A 42 15.76 26.76 25.74
C ALA A 42 14.70 27.88 25.68
N SER A 43 13.42 27.54 25.56
CA SER A 43 12.33 28.52 25.58
C SER A 43 12.20 29.26 26.91
N LEU A 44 12.43 28.57 28.04
CA LEU A 44 12.43 29.19 29.37
C LEU A 44 13.61 30.15 29.51
N VAL A 45 14.81 29.72 29.14
CA VAL A 45 16.02 30.55 29.14
C VAL A 45 15.83 31.81 28.28
N CYS A 46 15.25 31.66 27.09
CA CYS A 46 14.98 32.80 26.21
C CYS A 46 13.97 33.80 26.79
N ARG A 47 13.08 33.38 27.71
CA ARG A 47 12.06 34.23 28.34
C ARG A 47 12.49 34.84 29.66
N ASP A 48 13.54 34.32 30.28
CA ASP A 48 14.04 34.80 31.56
C ASP A 48 14.84 36.11 31.39
N PRO A 49 14.38 37.25 31.94
CA PRO A 49 15.10 38.52 31.86
C PRO A 49 16.36 38.55 32.73
N GLY A 50 16.50 37.66 33.71
CA GLY A 50 17.67 37.58 34.60
C GLY A 50 18.87 36.86 33.99
N VAL A 51 18.71 36.22 32.83
CA VAL A 51 19.78 35.49 32.15
C VAL A 51 20.56 36.39 31.20
N LEU A 52 21.89 36.26 31.21
CA LEU A 52 22.79 36.98 30.32
C LEU A 52 22.38 36.84 28.85
N LEU A 53 22.42 37.94 28.11
CA LEU A 53 22.01 37.99 26.71
C LEU A 53 22.77 36.95 25.84
N SER A 54 24.05 36.72 26.13
CA SER A 54 24.87 35.71 25.43
C SER A 54 24.31 34.29 25.54
N VAL A 55 23.80 33.92 26.72
CA VAL A 55 23.21 32.60 26.98
C VAL A 55 21.86 32.46 26.26
N ARG A 56 21.05 33.53 26.24
CA ARG A 56 19.77 33.56 25.50
C ARG A 56 20.00 33.42 23.99
N SER A 57 20.98 34.14 23.46
CA SER A 57 21.38 34.05 22.06
C SER A 57 21.89 32.65 21.69
N LEU A 58 22.68 32.02 22.57
CA LEU A 58 23.15 30.65 22.37
C LEU A 58 21.99 29.65 22.38
N ALA A 59 21.06 29.76 23.33
CA ALA A 59 19.88 28.89 23.40
C ALA A 59 19.01 29.01 22.13
N LEU A 60 18.78 30.24 21.65
CA LEU A 60 18.07 30.47 20.39
C LEU A 60 18.81 29.87 19.20
N LEU A 61 20.13 30.07 19.11
CA LEU A 61 20.95 29.54 18.04
C LEU A 61 20.93 28.00 18.00
N LEU A 62 20.93 27.35 19.17
CA LEU A 62 20.78 25.89 19.26
C LEU A 62 19.41 25.42 18.78
N CYS A 63 18.32 26.11 19.16
CA CYS A 63 16.98 25.81 18.63
C CYS A 63 16.91 25.96 17.11
N VAL A 64 17.44 27.06 16.58
CA VAL A 64 17.50 27.31 15.13
C VAL A 64 18.33 26.24 14.44
N ALA A 65 19.50 25.88 14.98
CA ALA A 65 20.35 24.83 14.44
C ALA A 65 19.60 23.48 14.35
N VAL A 66 18.88 23.07 15.40
CA VAL A 66 18.08 21.83 15.40
C VAL A 66 17.01 21.86 14.30
N VAL A 67 16.28 22.97 14.15
CA VAL A 67 15.26 23.12 13.10
C VAL A 67 15.90 23.05 11.71
N LEU A 68 17.01 23.76 11.51
CA LEU A 68 17.74 23.76 10.23
C LEU A 68 18.27 22.36 9.88
N MET A 69 18.75 21.59 10.86
CA MET A 69 19.18 20.20 10.66
C MET A 69 18.01 19.25 10.39
N ALA A 70 16.80 19.53 10.90
CA ALA A 70 15.61 18.72 10.65
C ALA A 70 15.03 18.91 9.25
N LEU A 71 15.18 20.10 8.65
CA LEU A 71 14.60 20.42 7.33
C LEU A 71 15.05 19.47 6.20
N PRO A 72 16.35 19.18 6.00
CA PRO A 72 16.80 18.18 5.01
C PRO A 72 16.21 16.80 5.26
N GLN A 73 16.13 16.38 6.54
CA GLN A 73 15.61 15.07 6.92
C GLN A 73 14.10 14.97 6.66
N ALA A 74 13.35 16.04 6.91
CA ALA A 74 11.93 16.11 6.57
C ALA A 74 11.71 16.05 5.05
N ARG A 75 12.54 16.75 4.27
CA ARG A 75 12.50 16.70 2.80
C ARG A 75 12.83 15.31 2.27
N GLN A 76 13.87 14.67 2.81
CA GLN A 76 14.23 13.31 2.45
C GLN A 76 13.13 12.32 2.83
N SER A 77 12.58 12.43 4.04
CA SER A 77 11.47 11.58 4.48
C SER A 77 10.26 11.71 3.57
N ARG A 78 9.87 12.92 3.19
CA ARG A 78 8.78 13.15 2.23
C ARG A 78 9.10 12.56 0.85
N SER A 79 10.28 12.88 0.32
CA SER A 79 10.73 12.38 -0.98
C SER A 79 10.68 10.85 -1.01
N VAL A 80 11.15 10.20 0.05
CA VAL A 80 11.30 8.75 0.08
C VAL A 80 9.99 8.02 0.43
N ASN A 81 9.14 8.57 1.31
CA ASN A 81 7.91 7.89 1.75
C ASN A 81 6.67 8.25 0.92
N VAL A 82 6.66 9.40 0.24
CA VAL A 82 5.48 9.91 -0.50
C VAL A 82 5.74 9.96 -2.00
N ASP A 83 6.84 10.57 -2.42
CA ASP A 83 7.05 10.90 -3.84
C ASP A 83 7.79 9.78 -4.59
N GLY A 84 8.73 9.13 -3.92
CA GLY A 84 9.67 8.15 -4.47
C GLY A 84 9.56 6.78 -3.82
N TYR A 85 8.47 6.48 -3.10
CA TYR A 85 8.36 5.22 -2.35
C TYR A 85 8.69 3.99 -3.20
N ASP A 86 8.29 3.97 -4.47
CA ASP A 86 8.55 2.86 -5.40
C ASP A 86 9.82 2.99 -6.26
N ASP A 87 10.68 4.00 -6.03
CA ASP A 87 11.98 4.16 -6.70
C ASP A 87 12.97 3.08 -6.22
N PRO A 88 13.49 2.22 -7.13
CA PRO A 88 14.45 1.18 -6.78
C PRO A 88 15.79 1.71 -6.23
N ARG A 89 16.10 3.00 -6.37
CA ARG A 89 17.30 3.64 -5.83
C ARG A 89 17.26 3.78 -4.31
N HIS A 90 16.07 3.72 -3.69
CA HIS A 90 15.91 3.78 -2.24
C HIS A 90 15.95 2.37 -1.64
N SER A 91 17.11 1.99 -1.10
CA SER A 91 17.37 0.64 -0.57
C SER A 91 16.62 0.28 0.71
N TYR A 92 16.13 1.28 1.44
CA TYR A 92 15.53 1.11 2.78
C TYR A 92 13.99 1.20 2.78
N VAL A 93 13.35 1.58 1.67
CA VAL A 93 11.89 1.63 1.60
C VAL A 93 11.33 0.27 1.20
N PHE A 94 10.63 -0.36 2.13
CA PHE A 94 9.87 -1.55 1.81
C PHE A 94 8.48 -1.16 1.29
N VAL A 95 8.28 -1.32 -0.02
CA VAL A 95 6.97 -1.11 -0.65
C VAL A 95 6.27 -2.43 -0.92
N GLN A 96 5.07 -2.58 -0.37
CA GLN A 96 4.22 -3.74 -0.63
C GLN A 96 3.59 -3.69 -2.05
N THR A 97 3.24 -2.50 -2.55
CA THR A 97 2.62 -2.29 -3.87
C THR A 97 3.18 -1.07 -4.60
N LYS A 98 3.63 -1.23 -5.85
CA LYS A 98 4.11 -0.13 -6.72
C LYS A 98 2.95 0.59 -7.44
N ARG A 99 3.20 1.78 -8.00
CA ARG A 99 2.21 2.55 -8.78
C ARG A 99 1.62 1.78 -9.95
N GLY A 100 2.43 0.92 -10.60
CA GLY A 100 1.94 0.05 -11.68
C GLY A 100 0.85 -0.94 -11.25
N TYR A 101 0.61 -1.12 -9.95
CA TYR A 101 -0.52 -1.89 -9.44
C TYR A 101 -1.85 -1.13 -9.59
N TYR A 102 -1.83 0.20 -9.71
CA TYR A 102 -3.03 1.01 -9.88
C TYR A 102 -3.69 0.75 -11.24
N GLU A 103 -2.91 0.53 -12.30
CA GLU A 103 -3.45 0.13 -13.60
C GLU A 103 -4.25 -1.18 -13.50
N PHE A 104 -3.75 -2.15 -12.72
CA PHE A 104 -4.48 -3.38 -12.44
C PHE A 104 -5.80 -3.09 -11.72
N LEU A 105 -5.81 -2.20 -10.73
CA LEU A 105 -7.03 -1.86 -10.00
C LEU A 105 -8.03 -1.13 -10.90
N GLN A 106 -7.57 -0.20 -11.74
CA GLN A 106 -8.42 0.49 -12.71
C GLN A 106 -9.10 -0.50 -13.65
N ASP A 107 -8.33 -1.44 -14.20
CA ASP A 107 -8.84 -2.48 -15.11
C ASP A 107 -9.77 -3.46 -14.38
N LEU A 108 -9.38 -3.93 -13.19
CA LEU A 108 -10.20 -4.82 -12.35
C LEU A 108 -11.58 -4.22 -12.06
N PHE A 109 -11.60 -2.97 -11.61
CA PHE A 109 -12.85 -2.31 -11.25
C PHE A 109 -13.62 -1.82 -12.48
N GLY A 110 -12.94 -1.42 -13.55
CA GLY A 110 -13.60 -1.01 -14.79
C GLY A 110 -14.32 -2.17 -15.48
N VAL A 111 -13.70 -3.34 -15.53
CA VAL A 111 -14.34 -4.61 -15.94
C VAL A 111 -15.48 -4.98 -14.97
N GLY A 112 -15.28 -4.71 -13.67
CA GLY A 112 -16.31 -4.86 -12.65
C GLY A 112 -17.56 -4.06 -12.92
N ASP A 113 -17.40 -2.76 -13.16
CA ASP A 113 -18.51 -1.88 -13.47
C ASP A 113 -19.17 -2.34 -14.77
N ALA A 114 -18.40 -2.71 -15.80
CA ALA A 114 -18.93 -3.23 -17.07
C ALA A 114 -19.83 -4.47 -16.86
N SER A 115 -19.46 -5.39 -15.96
CA SER A 115 -20.26 -6.59 -15.67
C SER A 115 -21.61 -6.29 -15.00
N GLN A 116 -21.71 -5.23 -14.18
CA GLN A 116 -22.98 -4.86 -13.54
C GLN A 116 -24.05 -4.48 -14.57
N PHE A 117 -23.64 -3.90 -15.71
CA PHE A 117 -24.54 -3.56 -16.81
C PHE A 117 -25.00 -4.77 -17.62
N VAL A 118 -24.30 -5.91 -17.52
CA VAL A 118 -24.68 -7.17 -18.16
C VAL A 118 -25.67 -7.99 -17.30
N GLY A 119 -26.09 -7.45 -16.14
CA GLY A 119 -27.15 -8.04 -15.32
C GLY A 119 -26.74 -9.25 -14.46
N THR A 120 -25.44 -9.49 -14.27
CA THR A 120 -24.93 -10.70 -13.59
C THR A 120 -24.75 -10.58 -12.07
N GLY A 121 -25.14 -9.47 -11.44
CA GLY A 121 -24.95 -9.25 -10.00
C GLY A 121 -23.50 -8.97 -9.58
N GLY A 122 -22.62 -8.67 -10.55
CA GLY A 122 -21.18 -8.42 -10.38
C GLY A 122 -20.32 -9.58 -10.87
N PRO A 123 -19.01 -9.37 -11.14
CA PRO A 123 -18.21 -10.41 -11.77
C PRO A 123 -17.66 -11.39 -10.75
N VAL A 124 -17.59 -12.66 -11.14
CA VAL A 124 -16.95 -13.69 -10.34
C VAL A 124 -15.44 -13.59 -10.50
N VAL A 125 -14.75 -13.27 -9.40
CA VAL A 125 -13.29 -13.09 -9.40
C VAL A 125 -12.61 -14.23 -8.67
N ILE A 126 -11.63 -14.87 -9.30
CA ILE A 126 -10.76 -15.86 -8.66
C ILE A 126 -9.40 -15.23 -8.39
N ASN A 127 -9.02 -15.13 -7.11
CA ASN A 127 -7.67 -14.68 -6.72
C ASN A 127 -6.81 -15.89 -6.29
N VAL A 128 -5.83 -16.23 -7.13
CA VAL A 128 -4.88 -17.31 -6.94
C VAL A 128 -3.61 -16.76 -6.29
N ASP A 129 -3.38 -17.18 -5.03
CA ASP A 129 -2.44 -16.64 -4.03
C ASP A 129 -3.08 -15.55 -3.13
N PRO A 130 -3.32 -15.83 -1.83
CA PRO A 130 -4.01 -14.90 -0.95
C PRO A 130 -3.09 -13.78 -0.47
N LYS A 131 -1.77 -13.89 -0.72
CA LYS A 131 -0.81 -12.82 -0.43
C LYS A 131 -0.86 -11.71 -1.48
N ASN A 132 -1.64 -11.87 -2.54
CA ASN A 132 -1.95 -10.81 -3.49
C ASN A 132 -2.93 -9.81 -2.86
N PRO A 133 -2.60 -8.50 -2.79
CA PRO A 133 -3.43 -7.52 -2.11
C PRO A 133 -4.76 -7.20 -2.83
N THR A 134 -5.05 -7.81 -3.98
CA THR A 134 -6.28 -7.59 -4.75
C THR A 134 -7.51 -7.62 -3.86
N ARG A 135 -7.60 -8.60 -2.93
CA ARG A 135 -8.70 -8.69 -1.96
C ARG A 135 -8.94 -7.38 -1.24
N TRP A 136 -7.87 -6.91 -0.62
CA TRP A 136 -7.91 -5.81 0.32
C TRP A 136 -8.31 -4.53 -0.41
N TYR A 137 -7.77 -4.31 -1.61
CA TYR A 137 -8.18 -3.19 -2.45
C TYR A 137 -9.64 -3.30 -2.90
N SER A 138 -10.10 -4.48 -3.32
CA SER A 138 -11.51 -4.67 -3.70
C SER A 138 -12.47 -4.39 -2.55
N ILE A 139 -12.13 -4.88 -1.35
CA ILE A 139 -12.88 -4.68 -0.11
C ILE A 139 -12.94 -3.20 0.29
N THR A 140 -11.78 -2.54 0.35
CA THR A 140 -11.66 -1.15 0.85
C THR A 140 -12.15 -0.10 -0.15
N ARG A 141 -12.37 -0.47 -1.40
CA ARG A 141 -12.88 0.42 -2.47
C ARG A 141 -14.31 0.07 -2.88
N GLY A 142 -15.05 -0.61 -2.01
CA GLY A 142 -16.51 -0.74 -2.08
C GLY A 142 -17.00 -1.72 -3.13
N TRP A 143 -16.15 -2.64 -3.58
CA TRP A 143 -16.58 -3.69 -4.49
C TRP A 143 -17.12 -4.90 -3.73
N HIS A 144 -18.25 -5.43 -4.18
CA HIS A 144 -19.04 -6.44 -3.47
C HIS A 144 -18.20 -7.64 -3.01
N TYR A 145 -18.27 -7.92 -1.70
CA TYR A 145 -17.53 -8.98 -1.03
C TYR A 145 -17.91 -10.40 -1.51
N ASP A 146 -19.13 -10.57 -2.03
CA ASP A 146 -19.72 -11.89 -2.27
C ASP A 146 -19.15 -12.61 -3.49
N ALA A 147 -18.55 -11.90 -4.45
CA ALA A 147 -18.13 -12.49 -5.73
C ALA A 147 -16.63 -12.86 -5.80
N LEU A 148 -15.84 -12.61 -4.75
CA LEU A 148 -14.39 -12.86 -4.72
C LEU A 148 -14.04 -14.22 -4.08
N GLN A 149 -13.59 -15.19 -4.90
CA GLN A 149 -13.12 -16.49 -4.44
C GLN A 149 -11.59 -16.54 -4.25
N TYR A 150 -11.16 -16.71 -2.99
CA TYR A 150 -9.74 -16.84 -2.64
C TYR A 150 -9.22 -18.27 -2.75
N ARG A 151 -8.04 -18.44 -3.34
CA ARG A 151 -7.37 -19.74 -3.44
C ARG A 151 -5.94 -19.65 -2.95
N ASN A 152 -5.67 -20.26 -1.80
CA ASN A 152 -4.34 -20.27 -1.21
C ASN A 152 -3.41 -21.29 -1.86
N GLY A 153 -2.62 -20.89 -2.87
CA GLY A 153 -1.69 -21.79 -3.57
C GLY A 153 -2.37 -23.02 -4.22
N ARG A 154 -3.71 -23.06 -4.22
CA ARG A 154 -4.55 -24.11 -4.77
C ARG A 154 -4.94 -23.74 -6.19
N ARG A 155 -4.91 -24.73 -7.07
CA ARG A 155 -5.21 -24.59 -8.51
C ARG A 155 -6.72 -24.41 -8.69
N PRO A 156 -7.21 -23.47 -9.52
CA PRO A 156 -8.63 -23.38 -9.83
C PRO A 156 -9.10 -24.62 -10.62
N LYS A 157 -10.26 -25.17 -10.26
CA LYS A 157 -10.92 -26.28 -10.99
C LYS A 157 -11.46 -25.75 -12.32
N ARG A 158 -11.65 -26.64 -13.31
CA ARG A 158 -12.20 -26.29 -14.63
C ARG A 158 -13.56 -25.59 -14.51
N SER A 159 -14.49 -26.15 -13.74
CA SER A 159 -15.82 -25.56 -13.48
C SER A 159 -15.80 -24.20 -12.78
N GLN A 160 -14.66 -23.79 -12.22
CA GLN A 160 -14.49 -22.47 -11.63
C GLN A 160 -14.01 -21.47 -12.66
N ILE A 161 -13.05 -21.88 -13.50
CA ILE A 161 -12.58 -21.06 -14.62
C ILE A 161 -13.75 -20.75 -15.56
N GLU A 162 -14.59 -21.74 -15.87
CA GLU A 162 -15.78 -21.55 -16.71
C GLU A 162 -16.86 -20.64 -16.09
N ARG A 163 -16.81 -20.38 -14.77
CA ARG A 163 -17.74 -19.46 -14.10
C ARG A 163 -17.09 -18.14 -13.72
N ALA A 164 -15.79 -18.00 -13.94
CA ALA A 164 -15.07 -16.80 -13.56
C ALA A 164 -15.19 -15.76 -14.68
N ASP A 165 -15.27 -14.51 -14.27
CA ASP A 165 -15.20 -13.35 -15.15
C ASP A 165 -13.79 -12.75 -15.11
N ILE A 166 -13.13 -12.87 -13.95
CA ILE A 166 -11.77 -12.37 -13.75
C ILE A 166 -10.96 -13.41 -12.97
N ILE A 167 -9.76 -13.70 -13.45
CA ILE A 167 -8.81 -14.58 -12.76
C ILE A 167 -7.54 -13.80 -12.54
N VAL A 168 -7.05 -13.77 -11.30
CA VAL A 168 -5.82 -13.06 -10.94
C VAL A 168 -4.84 -14.07 -10.35
N ALA A 169 -3.61 -14.07 -10.82
CA ALA A 169 -2.55 -14.94 -10.29
C ALA A 169 -1.21 -14.22 -10.19
N VAL A 170 -0.43 -14.61 -9.19
CA VAL A 170 0.98 -14.24 -9.05
C VAL A 170 1.86 -15.50 -9.10
N LYS A 171 3.19 -15.30 -9.22
CA LYS A 171 4.27 -16.32 -9.32
C LYS A 171 3.87 -17.77 -8.97
N ARG A 172 3.41 -18.02 -7.74
CA ARG A 172 3.00 -19.36 -7.27
C ARG A 172 1.61 -19.70 -7.79
N GLY A 173 1.56 -20.42 -8.91
CA GLY A 173 0.31 -20.86 -9.56
C GLY A 173 0.06 -20.22 -10.92
N LEU A 174 0.87 -19.22 -11.32
CA LEU A 174 0.74 -18.52 -12.59
C LEU A 174 0.77 -19.46 -13.81
N ALA A 175 1.84 -20.26 -13.96
CA ALA A 175 2.03 -21.11 -15.12
C ALA A 175 0.91 -22.16 -15.29
N GLU A 176 0.48 -22.77 -14.19
CA GLU A 176 -0.61 -23.74 -14.21
C GLU A 176 -1.97 -23.07 -14.46
N THR A 177 -2.21 -21.90 -13.88
CA THR A 177 -3.43 -21.12 -14.14
C THR A 177 -3.49 -20.74 -15.61
N ALA A 178 -2.39 -20.25 -16.18
CA ALA A 178 -2.28 -19.93 -17.61
C ALA A 178 -2.63 -21.13 -18.51
N ARG A 179 -2.07 -22.31 -18.22
CA ARG A 179 -2.37 -23.55 -18.96
C ARG A 179 -3.83 -23.97 -18.89
N ARG A 180 -4.52 -23.69 -17.77
CA ARG A 180 -5.93 -24.05 -17.61
C ARG A 180 -6.85 -23.04 -18.28
N VAL A 181 -6.53 -21.76 -18.16
CA VAL A 181 -7.25 -20.69 -18.85
C VAL A 181 -7.17 -20.91 -20.36
N SER A 182 -5.99 -21.26 -20.91
CA SER A 182 -5.82 -21.56 -22.33
C SER A 182 -6.56 -22.81 -22.82
N ARG A 183 -6.99 -23.69 -21.90
CA ARG A 183 -7.78 -24.90 -22.20
C ARG A 183 -9.28 -24.72 -21.92
N SER A 184 -9.68 -23.55 -21.40
CA SER A 184 -11.09 -23.25 -21.18
C SER A 184 -11.79 -22.99 -22.51
N SER A 185 -13.10 -23.17 -22.56
CA SER A 185 -13.91 -22.84 -23.74
C SER A 185 -14.08 -21.34 -23.96
N GLN A 186 -13.68 -20.52 -22.98
CA GLN A 186 -13.89 -19.08 -23.00
C GLN A 186 -12.73 -18.33 -23.64
N ARG A 187 -13.04 -17.16 -24.21
CA ARG A 187 -12.04 -16.21 -24.69
C ARG A 187 -11.63 -15.29 -23.54
N TRP A 188 -10.32 -15.08 -23.41
CA TRP A 188 -9.74 -14.30 -22.31
C TRP A 188 -8.80 -13.24 -22.85
N HIS A 189 -8.96 -12.01 -22.37
CA HIS A 189 -7.93 -10.98 -22.45
C HIS A 189 -6.94 -11.18 -21.32
N ARG A 190 -5.65 -11.08 -21.60
CA ARG A 190 -4.59 -11.28 -20.60
C ARG A 190 -3.75 -10.02 -20.46
N GLU A 191 -3.62 -9.55 -19.23
CA GLU A 191 -2.71 -8.46 -18.88
C GLU A 191 -1.77 -8.82 -17.74
N SER A 192 -0.64 -8.12 -17.68
CA SER A 192 0.32 -8.29 -16.59
C SER A 192 0.78 -6.96 -16.03
N TYR A 193 0.67 -6.80 -14.72
CA TYR A 193 0.90 -5.55 -14.02
C TYR A 193 2.02 -5.68 -12.99
N GLN A 194 2.63 -4.56 -12.64
CA GLN A 194 3.65 -4.54 -11.62
C GLN A 194 3.01 -4.59 -10.23
N LEU A 195 3.34 -5.60 -9.42
CA LEU A 195 2.87 -5.68 -8.04
C LEU A 195 3.91 -5.05 -7.10
N ARG A 196 5.14 -5.56 -7.10
CA ARG A 196 6.26 -5.08 -6.26
C ARG A 196 7.59 -5.33 -7.00
N PRO A 197 8.75 -4.84 -6.51
CA PRO A 197 10.04 -5.10 -7.18
C PRO A 197 10.22 -6.58 -7.54
N GLY A 198 10.53 -6.87 -8.82
CA GLY A 198 10.71 -8.22 -9.34
C GLY A 198 9.47 -9.14 -9.34
N ARG A 199 8.27 -8.61 -9.10
CA ARG A 199 7.03 -9.39 -8.99
C ARG A 199 5.91 -8.74 -9.79
N ARG A 200 5.27 -9.55 -10.63
CA ARG A 200 4.11 -9.15 -11.44
C ARG A 200 2.88 -9.93 -11.00
N VAL A 201 1.72 -9.30 -11.19
CA VAL A 201 0.40 -9.93 -11.15
C VAL A 201 -0.09 -10.08 -12.59
N THR A 202 -0.65 -11.24 -12.92
CA THR A 202 -1.30 -11.45 -14.22
C THR A 202 -2.78 -11.60 -13.98
N ALA A 203 -3.57 -10.86 -14.75
CA ALA A 203 -5.02 -10.97 -14.76
C ALA A 203 -5.47 -11.52 -16.12
N TRP A 204 -6.49 -12.37 -16.07
CA TRP A 204 -7.28 -12.76 -17.21
C TRP A 204 -8.68 -12.22 -17.01
N TYR A 205 -9.15 -11.46 -17.99
CA TYR A 205 -10.50 -10.91 -18.02
C TYR A 205 -11.27 -11.62 -19.12
N ARG A 206 -12.53 -11.93 -18.88
CA ARG A 206 -13.41 -12.46 -19.92
C ARG A 206 -13.46 -11.49 -21.08
N GLN A 207 -13.24 -11.98 -22.31
CA GLN A 207 -13.07 -11.11 -23.48
C GLN A 207 -14.26 -10.16 -23.66
N GLU A 208 -15.49 -10.65 -23.52
CA GLU A 208 -16.71 -9.86 -23.64
C GLU A 208 -16.78 -8.68 -22.65
N LEU A 209 -16.36 -8.91 -21.40
CA LEU A 209 -16.35 -7.87 -20.37
C LEU A 209 -15.20 -6.88 -20.58
N TRP A 210 -14.06 -7.37 -21.07
CA TRP A 210 -12.93 -6.53 -21.44
C TRP A 210 -13.29 -5.60 -22.60
N ASP A 211 -13.94 -6.12 -23.64
CA ASP A 211 -14.37 -5.34 -24.80
C ASP A 211 -15.40 -4.29 -24.38
N ALA A 212 -16.36 -4.65 -23.53
CA ALA A 212 -17.33 -3.71 -22.96
C ALA A 212 -16.66 -2.61 -22.11
N TYR A 213 -15.64 -2.95 -21.33
CA TYR A 213 -14.84 -1.98 -20.57
C TYR A 213 -14.06 -1.03 -21.50
N MET A 214 -13.42 -1.57 -22.54
CA MET A 214 -12.66 -0.76 -23.51
C MET A 214 -13.57 0.16 -24.33
N ALA A 215 -14.76 -0.29 -24.72
CA ALA A 215 -15.77 0.53 -25.40
C ALA A 215 -16.20 1.75 -24.57
N ARG A 216 -16.11 1.65 -23.24
CA ARG A 216 -16.40 2.75 -22.30
C ARG A 216 -15.20 3.65 -22.03
N GLY A 217 -14.09 3.51 -22.76
CA GLY A 217 -12.89 4.34 -22.60
C GLY A 217 -11.80 3.73 -21.72
N GLY A 218 -11.92 2.45 -21.31
CA GLY A 218 -10.89 1.74 -20.57
C GLY A 218 -10.47 2.47 -19.28
N ARG A 219 -9.17 2.60 -19.03
CA ARG A 219 -8.67 3.20 -17.77
C ARG A 219 -9.14 4.64 -17.54
N LYS A 220 -9.46 5.37 -18.61
CA LYS A 220 -9.96 6.75 -18.50
C LYS A 220 -11.35 6.81 -17.86
N SER A 221 -12.15 5.76 -17.98
CA SER A 221 -13.47 5.68 -17.34
C SER A 221 -13.46 4.99 -15.97
N SER A 222 -12.30 4.50 -15.53
CA SER A 222 -12.09 3.92 -14.20
C SER A 222 -10.96 4.69 -13.50
N PRO A 223 -11.22 5.92 -13.02
CA PRO A 223 -10.19 6.73 -12.38
C PRO A 223 -9.69 6.10 -11.07
N TRP A 224 -8.42 6.37 -10.75
CA TRP A 224 -7.80 6.00 -9.49
C TRP A 224 -7.16 7.24 -8.83
N PRO A 225 -7.32 7.45 -7.51
CA PRO A 225 -8.05 6.61 -6.56
C PRO A 225 -9.57 6.69 -6.72
N ARG A 226 -10.27 5.56 -6.49
CA ARG A 226 -11.74 5.56 -6.33
C ARG A 226 -12.12 6.15 -4.95
N PRO A 227 -13.33 6.73 -4.80
CA PRO A 227 -13.89 7.10 -3.50
C PRO A 227 -13.77 5.98 -2.47
N ALA A 228 -13.71 6.31 -1.17
CA ALA A 228 -13.59 5.28 -0.15
C ALA A 228 -14.86 4.41 -0.09
N ALA A 229 -14.75 3.16 0.36
CA ALA A 229 -15.92 2.28 0.53
C ALA A 229 -16.97 2.79 1.54
N GLU A 230 -16.64 3.83 2.30
CA GLU A 230 -17.53 4.52 3.23
C GLU A 230 -18.38 5.58 2.50
N ASP A 231 -17.84 6.15 1.43
CA ASP A 231 -18.52 7.11 0.54
C ASP A 231 -19.40 6.40 -0.51
N ILE A 232 -19.21 5.09 -0.66
CA ILE A 232 -20.00 4.24 -1.56
C ILE A 232 -21.20 3.70 -0.79
N TYR A 233 -22.40 4.01 -1.27
CA TYR A 233 -23.66 3.54 -0.69
C TYR A 233 -23.61 2.02 -0.43
N ARG A 234 -23.72 1.63 0.85
CA ARG A 234 -23.81 0.24 1.26
C ARG A 234 -25.28 -0.14 1.44
N PRO A 235 -25.81 -1.14 0.71
CA PRO A 235 -27.11 -1.69 1.07
C PRO A 235 -27.05 -2.26 2.49
N PRO A 236 -28.15 -2.20 3.25
CA PRO A 236 -28.18 -2.66 4.64
C PRO A 236 -27.74 -4.13 4.73
N VAL A 237 -26.94 -4.45 5.76
CA VAL A 237 -26.50 -5.83 6.03
C VAL A 237 -27.72 -6.75 6.13
N PRO A 238 -27.82 -7.80 5.29
CA PRO A 238 -28.95 -8.72 5.31
C PRO A 238 -29.18 -9.30 6.71
N ALA A 239 -30.44 -9.45 7.12
CA ALA A 239 -30.80 -9.87 8.48
C ALA A 239 -30.13 -11.17 8.95
N ARG A 240 -29.77 -12.07 8.03
CA ARG A 240 -29.03 -13.31 8.32
C ARG A 240 -27.59 -13.12 8.82
N PHE A 241 -27.06 -11.91 8.73
CA PHE A 241 -25.71 -11.54 9.17
C PHE A 241 -25.72 -10.50 10.29
N ARG A 242 -26.88 -10.23 10.89
CA ARG A 242 -27.01 -9.46 12.14
C ARG A 242 -26.96 -10.40 13.34
#